data_AF-A0A517Z3Y5-F1
#
_entry.id   AF-A0A517Z3Y5-F1
#
_cell.length_a   1.000
_cell.length_b   1.000
_cell.length_c   1.000
_cell.angle_alpha   90.00
_cell.angle_beta   90.00
_cell.angle_gamma   90.00
#
_symmetry.space_group_name_H-M   'P 1'
#
loop_
_entity.id
_entity.type
_entity.pdbx_description
1 polymer ?
#
loop_
_entity_poly.entity_id
_entity_poly.type
_entity_poly.pdbx_seq_one_letter_code
_entity_poly.pdbx_strand_id
1 'polypeptide(L)'
;MEFSLPEIHEISVDVDGRQFDGSWYVVLQDMIVNYNGFTASTNGCPSNADEVAKGMLRQLVAAHYVRPESIPAGLPPSVREAAHRYINESLEESQAASFVASFGKAERGALLHRQLSWMCVNALAMIVPAWKYMCDGNAAEETYLDLRQWLGDPSHPVDWKSATTPAVATRDGLRVGDCDACRLEPIASAVAHTARYLQSADPADATESLESADEAYDEGCHSRGAPDRFSKWLVFDVLPRALACRPIEALG
;
A
#
# COMPACT_ATOMS: atom_id res chain seq x y z
N MET A 1 -0.37 14.25 24.21
CA MET A 1 1.07 14.00 24.40
C MET A 1 1.78 14.76 23.29
N GLU A 2 2.65 15.73 23.63
CA GLU A 2 3.48 16.42 22.64
C GLU A 2 4.38 15.40 21.92
N PHE A 3 4.40 15.47 20.59
CA PHE A 3 5.34 14.69 19.80
C PHE A 3 6.73 15.31 19.98
N SER A 4 7.57 14.70 20.82
CA SER A 4 8.99 15.05 20.86
C SER A 4 9.60 14.61 19.54
N LEU A 5 9.99 15.57 18.72
CA LEU A 5 10.67 15.30 17.46
C LEU A 5 12.02 14.64 17.75
N PRO A 6 12.41 13.59 17.02
CA PRO A 6 13.69 12.93 17.25
C PRO A 6 14.86 13.81 16.85
N GLU A 7 16.04 13.46 17.33
CA GLU A 7 17.29 14.13 16.98
C GLU A 7 17.56 13.95 15.48
N ILE A 8 17.90 15.05 14.81
CA ILE A 8 18.23 15.05 13.37
C ILE A 8 19.75 15.01 13.27
N HIS A 9 20.26 14.01 12.57
CA HIS A 9 21.68 13.80 12.35
C HIS A 9 22.05 14.20 10.92
N GLU A 10 23.23 14.78 10.74
CA GLU A 10 23.76 15.14 9.42
C GLU A 10 24.61 13.99 8.86
N ILE A 11 24.52 13.77 7.56
CA ILE A 11 25.38 12.86 6.80
C ILE A 11 26.29 13.72 5.94
N SER A 12 27.59 13.70 6.26
CA SER A 12 28.63 14.26 5.40
C SER A 12 29.37 13.10 4.72
N VAL A 13 29.42 13.13 3.38
CA VAL A 13 30.14 12.13 2.59
C VAL A 13 31.31 12.79 1.87
N ASP A 14 32.52 12.27 2.04
CA ASP A 14 33.69 12.66 1.23
C ASP A 14 33.80 11.72 0.03
N VAL A 15 33.77 12.28 -1.19
CA VAL A 15 34.06 11.56 -2.43
C VAL A 15 35.16 12.30 -3.17
N ASP A 16 36.32 11.66 -3.32
CA ASP A 16 37.51 12.19 -4.01
C ASP A 16 37.98 13.57 -3.49
N GLY A 17 37.89 13.81 -2.18
CA GLY A 17 38.30 15.07 -1.54
C GLY A 17 37.28 16.20 -1.70
N ARG A 18 36.06 15.87 -2.14
CA ARG A 18 34.91 16.78 -2.14
C ARG A 18 33.94 16.34 -1.06
N GLN A 19 33.70 17.23 -0.10
CA GLN A 19 32.70 17.02 0.93
C GLN A 19 31.31 17.35 0.36
N PHE A 20 30.41 16.38 0.46
CA PHE A 20 28.99 16.51 0.16
C PHE A 20 28.24 16.59 1.49
N ASP A 21 27.82 17.79 1.84
CA ASP A 21 26.91 18.09 2.94
C ASP A 21 25.49 18.31 2.40
N GLY A 22 24.48 18.25 3.27
CA GLY A 22 23.07 18.43 2.88
C GLY A 22 22.27 17.13 2.77
N SER A 23 22.77 16.04 3.33
CA SER A 23 21.96 14.86 3.64
C SER A 23 21.71 14.82 5.14
N TRP A 24 20.48 14.54 5.55
CA TRP A 24 20.11 14.41 6.96
C TRP A 24 19.34 13.12 7.16
N TYR A 25 19.42 12.57 8.36
CA TYR A 25 18.54 11.49 8.77
C TYR A 25 17.93 11.74 10.14
N VAL A 26 16.79 11.12 10.35
CA VAL A 26 16.10 11.08 11.63
C VAL A 26 15.96 9.64 12.06
N VAL A 27 16.41 9.36 13.28
CA VAL A 27 16.18 8.06 13.92
C VAL A 27 14.86 8.14 14.67
N LEU A 28 13.85 7.48 14.11
CA LEU A 28 12.62 7.12 14.80
C LEU A 28 12.88 5.81 15.57
N GLN A 29 12.04 5.51 16.56
CA GLN A 29 12.23 4.38 17.48
C GLN A 29 12.70 3.09 16.79
N ASP A 30 12.14 2.80 15.63
CA ASP A 30 12.36 1.60 14.83
C ASP A 30 12.69 1.88 13.36
N MET A 31 12.85 3.14 12.94
CA MET A 31 13.05 3.51 11.53
C MET A 31 14.06 4.64 11.36
N ILE A 32 14.83 4.62 10.27
CA ILE A 32 15.70 5.73 9.86
C ILE A 32 15.09 6.41 8.62
N VAL A 33 14.74 7.70 8.73
CA VAL A 33 14.25 8.50 7.60
C VAL A 33 15.38 9.35 7.07
N ASN A 34 15.75 9.17 5.80
CA ASN A 34 16.78 9.96 5.13
C ASN A 34 16.16 11.06 4.26
N TYR A 35 16.73 12.26 4.29
CA TYR A 35 16.47 13.33 3.35
C TYR A 35 17.78 13.66 2.62
N ASN A 36 17.79 13.42 1.30
CA ASN A 36 18.91 13.76 0.43
C ASN A 36 18.62 15.08 -0.28
N GLY A 37 18.95 16.19 0.39
CA GLY A 37 18.92 17.52 -0.21
C GLY A 37 20.27 17.85 -0.80
N PHE A 38 20.67 17.20 -1.90
CA PHE A 38 21.93 17.55 -2.56
C PHE A 38 21.90 19.01 -3.05
N THR A 39 22.44 19.93 -2.27
CA THR A 39 22.91 21.22 -2.76
C THR A 39 24.42 21.11 -2.92
N ALA A 40 24.91 21.07 -4.17
CA ALA A 40 26.32 21.34 -4.43
C ALA A 40 26.65 22.74 -3.87
N SER A 41 27.38 22.80 -2.76
CA SER A 41 27.57 24.05 -2.03
C SER A 41 28.43 25.02 -2.85
N THR A 42 27.88 26.20 -3.10
CA THR A 42 28.71 27.39 -3.26
C THR A 42 28.90 28.00 -1.87
N ASN A 43 30.14 28.33 -1.52
CA ASN A 43 30.50 28.89 -0.23
C ASN A 43 29.61 30.11 0.10
N GLY A 44 28.76 30.03 1.14
CA GLY A 44 28.26 31.25 1.79
C GLY A 44 26.82 31.34 2.32
N CYS A 45 25.98 30.30 2.35
CA CYS A 45 24.70 30.41 3.07
C CYS A 45 24.17 29.10 3.70
N PRO A 46 24.75 28.64 4.84
CA PRO A 46 24.33 27.38 5.47
C PRO A 46 23.09 27.53 6.39
N SER A 47 22.92 28.66 7.07
CA SER A 47 22.05 28.71 8.26
C SER A 47 20.54 28.68 8.02
N ASN A 48 20.08 28.89 6.78
CA ASN A 48 18.64 28.91 6.47
C ASN A 48 18.18 27.64 5.73
N ALA A 49 19.07 26.99 4.96
CA ALA A 49 18.74 25.76 4.26
C ALA A 49 18.60 24.58 5.23
N ASP A 50 19.50 24.47 6.22
CA ASP A 50 19.48 23.41 7.23
C ASP A 50 18.23 23.44 8.10
N GLU A 51 17.87 24.61 8.63
CA GLU A 51 16.67 24.76 9.47
C GLU A 51 15.38 24.54 8.68
N VAL A 52 15.36 24.93 7.40
CA VAL A 52 14.24 24.64 6.50
C VAL A 52 14.15 23.13 6.21
N ALA A 53 15.25 22.46 5.87
CA ALA A 53 15.26 21.02 5.61
C ALA A 53 14.87 20.22 6.86
N LYS A 54 15.42 20.57 8.02
CA LYS A 54 15.04 20.00 9.32
C LYS A 54 13.57 20.26 9.64
N GLY A 55 13.07 21.46 9.39
CA GLY A 55 11.66 21.82 9.54
C GLY A 55 10.73 20.99 8.65
N MET A 56 11.10 20.81 7.38
CA MET A 56 10.36 19.97 6.42
C MET A 56 10.38 18.50 6.84
N LEU A 57 11.53 17.97 7.23
CA LEU A 57 11.64 16.58 7.70
C LEU A 57 10.79 16.32 8.95
N ARG A 58 10.79 17.27 9.90
CA ARG A 58 9.92 17.24 11.09
C ARG A 58 8.43 17.21 10.70
N GLN A 59 8.03 18.03 9.73
CA GLN A 59 6.65 18.05 9.24
C GLN A 59 6.28 16.76 8.52
N LEU A 60 7.17 16.21 7.69
CA LEU A 60 6.95 14.93 6.99
C LEU A 60 6.80 13.78 7.99
N VAL A 61 7.69 13.69 8.99
CA VAL A 61 7.57 12.69 10.06
C VAL A 61 6.27 12.88 10.82
N ALA A 62 5.92 14.10 11.24
CA ALA A 62 4.69 14.36 11.98
C ALA A 62 3.42 14.03 11.18
N ALA A 63 3.45 14.20 9.86
CA ALA A 63 2.32 13.90 8.98
C ALA A 63 2.20 12.40 8.64
N HIS A 64 3.33 11.71 8.46
CA HIS A 64 3.33 10.39 7.83
C HIS A 64 3.76 9.23 8.75
N TYR A 65 4.52 9.49 9.81
CA TYR A 65 4.91 8.45 10.76
C TYR A 65 3.74 8.06 11.65
N VAL A 66 3.46 6.76 11.68
CA VAL A 66 2.49 6.15 12.58
C VAL A 66 3.26 5.51 13.71
N ARG A 67 2.90 5.81 14.96
CA ARG A 67 3.57 5.19 16.11
C ARG A 67 3.12 3.75 16.34
N PRO A 68 3.95 2.89 16.97
CA PRO A 68 3.55 1.52 17.29
C PRO A 68 2.30 1.43 18.16
N GLU A 69 2.08 2.40 19.06
CA GLU A 69 0.91 2.45 19.95
C GLU A 69 -0.39 2.77 19.21
N SER A 70 -0.30 3.37 18.02
CA SER A 70 -1.46 3.66 17.20
C SER A 70 -2.02 2.40 16.55
N ILE A 71 -1.18 1.38 16.29
CA ILE A 71 -1.62 0.12 15.69
C ILE A 71 -2.55 -0.62 16.68
N PRO A 72 -3.73 -1.10 16.25
CA PRO A 72 -4.72 -1.67 17.16
C PRO A 72 -4.17 -2.78 18.06
N ALA A 73 -4.31 -2.62 19.38
CA ALA A 73 -3.76 -3.56 20.37
C ALA A 73 -4.41 -4.96 20.36
N GLY A 74 -5.57 -5.11 19.71
CA GLY A 74 -6.26 -6.39 19.55
C GLY A 74 -5.67 -7.30 18.46
N LEU A 75 -4.68 -6.81 17.70
CA LEU A 75 -3.99 -7.60 16.68
C LEU A 75 -2.98 -8.57 17.32
N PRO A 76 -2.74 -9.75 16.71
CA PRO A 76 -1.61 -10.60 17.09
C PRO A 76 -0.28 -9.83 17.05
N PRO A 77 0.66 -10.04 17.99
CA PRO A 77 1.89 -9.26 18.05
C PRO A 77 2.70 -9.25 16.75
N SER A 78 2.84 -10.40 16.06
CA SER A 78 3.55 -10.51 14.79
C SER A 78 2.89 -9.68 13.68
N VAL A 79 1.56 -9.71 13.60
CA VAL A 79 0.77 -8.94 12.63
C VAL A 79 0.85 -7.46 12.94
N ARG A 80 0.84 -7.09 14.23
CA ARG A 80 0.97 -5.70 14.67
C ARG A 80 2.32 -5.10 14.29
N GLU A 81 3.40 -5.82 14.53
CA GLU A 81 4.75 -5.40 14.17
C GLU A 81 4.92 -5.27 12.64
N ALA A 82 4.42 -6.26 11.89
CA ALA A 82 4.47 -6.22 10.43
C ALA A 82 3.59 -5.09 9.84
N ALA A 83 2.40 -4.85 10.40
CA ALA A 83 1.55 -3.72 10.00
C ALA A 83 2.21 -2.37 10.28
N HIS A 84 2.94 -2.26 11.39
CA HIS A 84 3.70 -1.05 11.72
C HIS A 84 4.79 -0.76 10.69
N ARG A 85 5.59 -1.78 10.34
CA ARG A 85 6.63 -1.67 9.32
C ARG A 85 6.03 -1.36 7.95
N TYR A 86 4.98 -2.08 7.56
CA TYR A 86 4.27 -1.88 6.30
C TYR A 86 3.77 -0.44 6.09
N ILE A 87 3.31 0.24 7.15
CA ILE A 87 2.91 1.65 7.05
C ILE A 87 4.12 2.58 6.95
N ASN A 88 5.15 2.36 7.75
CA ASN A 88 6.19 3.36 7.95
C ASN A 88 7.36 3.24 6.96
N GLU A 89 7.73 2.03 6.55
CA GLU A 89 8.84 1.79 5.64
C GLU A 89 8.40 2.00 4.19
N SER A 90 9.12 2.83 3.43
CA SER A 90 8.67 3.32 2.11
C SER A 90 9.44 2.76 0.91
N LEU A 91 10.41 1.85 1.07
CA LEU A 91 11.42 1.63 0.03
C LEU A 91 11.96 0.21 -0.18
N GLU A 92 11.42 -0.83 0.46
CA GLU A 92 11.90 -2.20 0.20
C GLU A 92 10.87 -3.05 -0.55
N GLU A 93 11.28 -3.57 -1.72
CA GLU A 93 10.66 -4.72 -2.40
C GLU A 93 10.58 -5.86 -1.37
N SER A 94 9.42 -6.04 -0.71
CA SER A 94 9.04 -7.15 0.20
C SER A 94 8.17 -6.75 1.40
N GLN A 95 7.79 -5.48 1.56
CA GLN A 95 6.96 -5.09 2.73
C GLN A 95 5.59 -5.76 2.74
N ALA A 96 4.90 -5.83 1.60
CA ALA A 96 3.64 -6.55 1.49
C ALA A 96 3.84 -8.05 1.75
N ALA A 97 4.93 -8.64 1.23
CA ALA A 97 5.28 -10.04 1.47
C ALA A 97 5.48 -10.34 2.95
N SER A 98 6.25 -9.50 3.65
CA SER A 98 6.50 -9.60 5.08
C SER A 98 5.21 -9.43 5.89
N PHE A 99 4.35 -8.50 5.46
CA PHE A 99 3.04 -8.29 6.08
C PHE A 99 2.12 -9.50 5.92
N VAL A 100 1.97 -10.04 4.71
CA VAL A 100 1.20 -11.26 4.44
C VAL A 100 1.76 -12.45 5.22
N ALA A 101 3.09 -12.64 5.23
CA ALA A 101 3.73 -13.73 5.94
C ALA A 101 3.51 -13.67 7.46
N SER A 102 3.30 -12.49 8.04
CA SER A 102 3.09 -12.30 9.48
C SER A 102 1.82 -12.97 10.03
N PHE A 103 0.85 -13.27 9.15
CA PHE A 103 -0.36 -14.02 9.48
C PHE A 103 -0.09 -15.52 9.67
N GLY A 104 1.05 -16.02 9.20
CA GLY A 104 1.41 -17.43 9.20
C GLY A 104 0.85 -18.20 8.01
N LYS A 105 0.84 -19.54 8.11
CA LYS A 105 0.45 -20.41 6.99
C LYS A 105 -1.07 -20.38 6.79
N ALA A 106 -1.51 -19.81 5.67
CA ALA A 106 -2.91 -19.79 5.25
C ALA A 106 -3.25 -21.03 4.42
N GLU A 107 -3.73 -22.10 5.06
CA GLU A 107 -4.25 -23.25 4.31
C GLU A 107 -5.62 -22.95 3.71
N ARG A 108 -5.88 -23.44 2.49
CA ARG A 108 -7.15 -23.18 1.79
C ARG A 108 -8.34 -23.60 2.66
N GLY A 109 -9.26 -22.65 2.88
CA GLY A 109 -10.45 -22.83 3.71
C GLY A 109 -10.24 -22.61 5.21
N ALA A 110 -9.00 -22.41 5.67
CA ALA A 110 -8.71 -22.03 7.05
C ALA A 110 -9.16 -20.59 7.35
N LEU A 111 -9.27 -20.26 8.64
CA LEU A 111 -9.63 -18.91 9.08
C LEU A 111 -8.65 -17.85 8.54
N LEU A 112 -7.34 -18.11 8.60
CA LEU A 112 -6.31 -17.18 8.11
C LEU A 112 -6.44 -16.94 6.60
N HIS A 113 -6.67 -17.99 5.82
CA HIS A 113 -6.96 -17.85 4.39
C HIS A 113 -8.18 -16.94 4.18
N ARG A 114 -9.27 -17.18 4.91
CA ARG A 114 -10.47 -16.34 4.81
C ARG A 114 -10.21 -14.88 5.21
N GLN A 115 -9.43 -14.63 6.26
CA GLN A 115 -9.09 -13.28 6.71
C GLN A 115 -8.24 -12.54 5.67
N LEU A 116 -7.20 -13.19 5.14
CA LEU A 116 -6.38 -12.63 4.06
C LEU A 116 -7.18 -12.44 2.77
N SER A 117 -8.10 -13.36 2.44
CA SER A 117 -9.00 -13.18 1.30
C SER A 117 -9.85 -11.93 1.45
N TRP A 118 -10.37 -11.67 2.66
CA TRP A 118 -11.10 -10.44 2.95
C TRP A 118 -10.20 -9.21 2.89
N MET A 119 -8.93 -9.32 3.27
CA MET A 119 -7.97 -8.22 3.14
C MET A 119 -7.75 -7.84 1.67
N CYS A 120 -7.45 -8.82 0.80
CA CYS A 120 -7.28 -8.60 -0.63
C CYS A 120 -8.57 -8.07 -1.28
N VAL A 121 -9.73 -8.69 -1.05
CA VAL A 121 -11.01 -8.22 -1.61
C VAL A 121 -11.37 -6.83 -1.12
N ASN A 122 -11.18 -6.52 0.17
CA ASN A 122 -11.50 -5.19 0.68
C ASN A 122 -10.53 -4.12 0.14
N ALA A 123 -9.26 -4.45 -0.08
CA ALA A 123 -8.28 -3.54 -0.68
C ALA A 123 -8.73 -3.03 -2.05
N LEU A 124 -9.32 -3.91 -2.88
CA LEU A 124 -9.85 -3.57 -4.19
C LEU A 124 -10.94 -2.48 -4.15
N ALA A 125 -11.67 -2.34 -3.03
CA ALA A 125 -12.76 -1.38 -2.91
C ALA A 125 -12.31 0.08 -3.08
N MET A 126 -11.03 0.38 -2.84
CA MET A 126 -10.46 1.71 -3.04
C MET A 126 -10.21 2.02 -4.52
N ILE A 127 -9.72 1.03 -5.27
CA ILE A 127 -9.12 1.24 -6.60
C ILE A 127 -10.02 0.86 -7.77
N VAL A 128 -10.84 -0.18 -7.61
CA VAL A 128 -11.71 -0.70 -8.68
C VAL A 128 -12.71 0.33 -9.20
N PRO A 129 -13.31 1.22 -8.38
CA PRO A 129 -14.24 2.22 -8.90
C PRO A 129 -13.64 3.19 -9.93
N ALA A 130 -12.32 3.34 -9.98
CA ALA A 130 -11.64 4.19 -10.97
C ALA A 130 -11.76 3.61 -12.39
N TRP A 131 -11.84 2.28 -12.52
CA TRP A 131 -11.86 1.56 -13.80
C TRP A 131 -12.96 2.07 -14.75
N LYS A 132 -14.20 2.20 -14.25
CA LYS A 132 -15.37 2.62 -15.05
C LYS A 132 -15.27 4.03 -15.63
N TYR A 133 -14.36 4.86 -15.12
CA TYR A 133 -14.14 6.22 -15.61
C TYR A 133 -13.08 6.29 -16.71
N MET A 134 -12.31 5.22 -16.89
CA MET A 134 -11.15 5.17 -17.78
C MET A 134 -11.27 4.08 -18.87
N CYS A 135 -12.19 3.12 -18.71
CA CYS A 135 -12.42 1.99 -19.61
C CYS A 135 -13.87 1.92 -20.12
N ASP A 136 -14.05 1.35 -21.32
CA ASP A 136 -15.38 1.10 -21.91
C ASP A 136 -16.13 -0.07 -21.24
N GLY A 137 -15.39 -1.02 -20.67
CA GLY A 137 -15.93 -2.24 -20.06
C GLY A 137 -15.82 -2.26 -18.55
N ASN A 138 -16.56 -3.15 -17.89
CA ASN A 138 -16.63 -3.25 -16.42
C ASN A 138 -16.00 -4.52 -15.86
N ALA A 139 -15.18 -5.24 -16.63
CA ALA A 139 -14.68 -6.58 -16.27
C ALA A 139 -13.99 -6.63 -14.90
N ALA A 140 -13.20 -5.62 -14.53
CA ALA A 140 -12.56 -5.54 -13.21
C ALA A 140 -13.58 -5.34 -12.08
N GLU A 141 -14.60 -4.48 -12.29
CA GLU A 141 -15.66 -4.22 -11.32
C GLU A 141 -16.59 -5.43 -11.15
N GLU A 142 -16.99 -6.06 -12.24
CA GLU A 142 -17.81 -7.29 -12.23
C GLU A 142 -17.07 -8.41 -11.49
N THR A 143 -15.80 -8.64 -11.82
CA THR A 143 -14.97 -9.66 -11.15
C THR A 143 -14.82 -9.35 -9.66
N TYR A 144 -14.52 -8.10 -9.29
CA TYR A 144 -14.45 -7.68 -7.88
C TYR A 144 -15.76 -7.98 -7.13
N LEU A 145 -16.90 -7.63 -7.71
CA LEU A 145 -18.21 -7.86 -7.11
C LEU A 145 -18.50 -9.36 -6.94
N ASP A 146 -18.14 -10.18 -7.93
CA ASP A 146 -18.29 -11.64 -7.88
C ASP A 146 -17.40 -12.27 -6.80
N LEU A 147 -16.13 -11.86 -6.69
CA LEU A 147 -15.23 -12.34 -5.64
C LEU A 147 -15.73 -11.96 -4.25
N ARG A 148 -16.25 -10.73 -4.09
CA ARG A 148 -16.83 -10.25 -2.84
C ARG A 148 -18.09 -11.02 -2.45
N GLN A 149 -18.97 -11.31 -3.41
CA GLN A 149 -20.17 -12.11 -3.19
C GLN A 149 -19.81 -13.56 -2.83
N TRP A 150 -18.88 -14.18 -3.56
CA TRP A 150 -18.39 -15.53 -3.26
C TRP A 150 -17.75 -15.64 -1.88
N LEU A 151 -16.98 -14.65 -1.45
CA LEU A 151 -16.35 -14.67 -0.14
C LEU A 151 -17.37 -14.53 1.02
N GLY A 152 -18.49 -13.84 0.75
CA GLY A 152 -19.65 -13.79 1.65
C GLY A 152 -20.46 -15.09 1.64
N ASP A 153 -20.69 -15.64 0.46
CA ASP A 153 -21.46 -16.86 0.19
C ASP A 153 -20.75 -17.72 -0.88
N PRO A 154 -20.02 -18.78 -0.48
CA PRO A 154 -19.29 -19.63 -1.42
C PRO A 154 -20.14 -20.38 -2.46
N SER A 155 -21.47 -20.31 -2.37
CA SER A 155 -22.38 -20.83 -3.39
C SER A 155 -22.56 -19.88 -4.59
N HIS A 156 -22.14 -18.62 -4.47
CA HIS A 156 -22.15 -17.66 -5.58
C HIS A 156 -21.28 -18.16 -6.74
N PRO A 157 -21.77 -18.19 -7.98
CA PRO A 157 -20.96 -18.62 -9.12
C PRO A 157 -19.87 -17.59 -9.44
N VAL A 158 -18.64 -18.05 -9.69
CA VAL A 158 -17.52 -17.23 -10.18
C VAL A 158 -16.89 -17.95 -11.37
N ASP A 159 -16.70 -17.23 -12.49
CA ASP A 159 -15.87 -17.72 -13.60
C ASP A 159 -14.38 -17.56 -13.25
N TRP A 160 -13.85 -18.54 -12.52
CA TRP A 160 -12.45 -18.53 -12.08
C TRP A 160 -11.44 -18.40 -13.21
N LYS A 161 -11.75 -18.92 -14.41
CA LYS A 161 -10.82 -18.84 -15.55
C LYS A 161 -10.62 -17.38 -15.96
N SER A 162 -11.71 -16.64 -16.07
CA SER A 162 -11.66 -15.22 -16.43
C SER A 162 -11.16 -14.39 -15.24
N ALA A 163 -11.64 -14.66 -14.03
CA ALA A 163 -11.28 -13.91 -12.82
C ALA A 163 -9.79 -13.96 -12.48
N THR A 164 -9.09 -15.06 -12.79
CA THR A 164 -7.64 -15.22 -12.49
C THR A 164 -6.71 -14.62 -13.54
N THR A 165 -7.27 -14.03 -14.61
CA THR A 165 -6.51 -13.38 -15.68
C THR A 165 -6.76 -11.87 -15.62
N PRO A 166 -5.70 -11.03 -15.63
CA PRO A 166 -5.88 -9.58 -15.65
C PRO A 166 -6.77 -9.16 -16.82
N ALA A 167 -7.81 -8.37 -16.53
CA ALA A 167 -8.68 -7.82 -17.55
C ALA A 167 -7.89 -6.87 -18.48
N VAL A 168 -8.14 -6.96 -19.78
CA VAL A 168 -7.55 -6.02 -20.74
C VAL A 168 -8.37 -4.74 -20.73
N ALA A 169 -7.74 -3.64 -20.35
CA ALA A 169 -8.33 -2.31 -20.42
C ALA A 169 -8.51 -1.85 -21.88
N THR A 170 -9.71 -1.40 -22.22
CA THR A 170 -10.03 -0.87 -23.56
C THR A 170 -10.73 0.48 -23.48
N ARG A 171 -10.39 1.38 -24.41
CA ARG A 171 -11.02 2.69 -24.63
C ARG A 171 -11.21 2.92 -26.12
N ASP A 172 -12.41 3.32 -26.52
CA ASP A 172 -12.85 3.39 -27.92
C ASP A 172 -12.63 2.06 -28.69
N GLY A 173 -12.80 0.94 -28.00
CA GLY A 173 -12.61 -0.42 -28.55
C GLY A 173 -11.14 -0.82 -28.80
N LEU A 174 -10.17 -0.01 -28.41
CA LEU A 174 -8.74 -0.29 -28.51
C LEU A 174 -8.12 -0.53 -27.14
N ARG A 175 -7.07 -1.37 -27.06
CA ARG A 175 -6.32 -1.55 -25.81
C ARG A 175 -5.71 -0.22 -25.36
N VAL A 176 -5.90 0.13 -24.09
CA VAL A 176 -5.20 1.28 -23.49
C VAL A 176 -3.72 0.94 -23.38
N GLY A 177 -2.87 1.77 -23.98
CA GLY A 177 -1.42 1.58 -24.02
C GLY A 177 -0.63 2.89 -23.91
N ASP A 178 -1.28 3.95 -23.45
CA ASP A 178 -0.66 5.23 -23.12
C ASP A 178 -0.40 5.31 -21.60
N CYS A 179 -0.18 6.52 -21.07
CA CYS A 179 0.07 6.71 -19.64
C CYS A 179 -1.06 6.23 -18.73
N ASP A 180 -2.29 6.06 -19.23
CA ASP A 180 -3.38 5.50 -18.43
C ASP A 180 -3.24 3.99 -18.21
N ALA A 181 -2.38 3.29 -18.97
CA ALA A 181 -2.06 1.89 -18.71
C ALA A 181 -1.43 1.70 -17.33
N CYS A 182 -0.60 2.65 -16.86
CA CYS A 182 -0.01 2.62 -15.52
C CYS A 182 -1.07 2.68 -14.41
N ARG A 183 -2.27 3.22 -14.68
CA ARG A 183 -3.40 3.22 -13.74
C ARG A 183 -4.21 1.93 -13.80
N LEU A 184 -4.44 1.44 -15.02
CA LEU A 184 -5.41 0.39 -15.29
C LEU A 184 -4.83 -1.02 -15.14
N GLU A 185 -3.59 -1.25 -15.58
CA GLU A 185 -2.95 -2.56 -15.49
C GLU A 185 -2.79 -3.00 -14.03
N PRO A 186 -2.39 -2.14 -13.07
CA PRO A 186 -2.35 -2.53 -11.66
C PRO A 186 -3.74 -2.87 -11.07
N ILE A 187 -4.81 -2.16 -11.47
CA ILE A 187 -6.18 -2.55 -11.04
C ILE A 187 -6.51 -3.97 -11.53
N ALA A 188 -6.28 -4.24 -12.82
CA ALA A 188 -6.53 -5.56 -13.41
C ALA A 188 -5.70 -6.66 -12.75
N SER A 189 -4.42 -6.38 -12.47
CA SER A 189 -3.51 -7.29 -11.77
C SER A 189 -3.96 -7.56 -10.35
N ALA A 190 -4.31 -6.53 -9.58
CA ALA A 190 -4.79 -6.68 -8.20
C ALA A 190 -6.02 -7.58 -8.11
N VAL A 191 -7.00 -7.38 -9.01
CA VAL A 191 -8.22 -8.21 -9.10
C VAL A 191 -7.87 -9.67 -9.44
N ALA A 192 -7.00 -9.88 -10.42
CA ALA A 192 -6.62 -11.22 -10.85
C ALA A 192 -5.83 -11.99 -9.78
N HIS A 193 -4.87 -11.34 -9.12
CA HIS A 193 -4.12 -11.92 -8.02
C HIS A 193 -5.02 -12.19 -6.80
N THR A 194 -5.98 -11.30 -6.51
CA THR A 194 -7.01 -11.60 -5.50
C THR A 194 -7.76 -12.90 -5.84
N ALA A 195 -8.24 -13.05 -7.08
CA ALA A 195 -8.95 -14.25 -7.50
C ALA A 195 -8.08 -15.52 -7.40
N ARG A 196 -6.80 -15.44 -7.79
CA ARG A 196 -5.85 -16.56 -7.64
C ARG A 196 -5.65 -16.92 -6.19
N TYR A 197 -5.42 -15.94 -5.32
CA TYR A 197 -5.24 -16.16 -3.89
C TYR A 197 -6.45 -16.88 -3.28
N LEU A 198 -7.67 -16.43 -3.57
CA LEU A 198 -8.92 -17.07 -3.10
C LEU A 198 -9.02 -18.56 -3.51
N GLN A 199 -8.41 -18.93 -4.64
CA GLN A 199 -8.42 -20.30 -5.17
C GLN A 199 -7.27 -21.16 -4.63
N SER A 200 -6.06 -20.61 -4.54
CA SER A 200 -4.81 -21.34 -4.26
C SER A 200 -4.37 -21.27 -2.80
N ALA A 201 -4.73 -20.19 -2.09
CA ALA A 201 -4.15 -19.76 -0.83
C ALA A 201 -2.63 -19.49 -0.90
N ASP A 202 -2.08 -19.22 -2.09
CA ASP A 202 -0.66 -18.91 -2.28
C ASP A 202 -0.33 -17.49 -1.81
N PRO A 203 0.50 -17.30 -0.76
CA PRO A 203 0.81 -15.97 -0.23
C PRO A 203 1.47 -15.03 -1.25
N ALA A 204 2.08 -15.55 -2.32
CA ALA A 204 2.60 -14.71 -3.41
C ALA A 204 1.47 -13.94 -4.10
N ASP A 205 0.33 -14.59 -4.38
CA ASP A 205 -0.82 -13.92 -4.99
C ASP A 205 -1.47 -12.89 -4.04
N ALA A 206 -1.50 -13.15 -2.72
CA ALA A 206 -1.96 -12.15 -1.76
C ALA A 206 -1.02 -10.93 -1.71
N THR A 207 0.29 -11.16 -1.85
CA THR A 207 1.30 -10.10 -1.87
C THR A 207 1.14 -9.22 -3.10
N GLU A 208 1.18 -9.82 -4.29
CA GLU A 208 1.01 -9.15 -5.59
C GLU A 208 -0.33 -8.39 -5.66
N SER A 209 -1.39 -8.96 -5.07
CA SER A 209 -2.68 -8.28 -4.97
C SER A 209 -2.61 -6.96 -4.20
N LEU A 210 -1.85 -6.90 -3.11
CA LEU A 210 -1.75 -5.69 -2.28
C LEU A 210 -0.78 -4.69 -2.90
N GLU A 211 0.31 -5.16 -3.50
CA GLU A 211 1.28 -4.31 -4.20
C GLU A 211 0.65 -3.66 -5.43
N SER A 212 -0.03 -4.43 -6.28
CA SER A 212 -0.76 -3.88 -7.43
C SER A 212 -1.87 -2.90 -7.01
N ALA A 213 -2.48 -3.09 -5.85
CA ALA A 213 -3.49 -2.15 -5.33
C ALA A 213 -2.87 -0.85 -4.82
N ASP A 214 -1.70 -0.92 -4.18
CA ASP A 214 -0.91 0.24 -3.75
C ASP A 214 -0.41 1.04 -4.97
N GLU A 215 0.11 0.36 -5.99
CA GLU A 215 0.52 0.98 -7.26
C GLU A 215 -0.64 1.70 -7.96
N ALA A 216 -1.80 1.05 -8.08
CA ALA A 216 -2.99 1.69 -8.66
C ALA A 216 -3.37 2.95 -7.87
N TYR A 217 -3.31 2.88 -6.55
CA TYR A 217 -3.61 4.00 -5.67
C TYR A 217 -2.61 5.15 -5.87
N ASP A 218 -1.31 4.88 -5.91
CA ASP A 218 -0.26 5.89 -6.14
C ASP A 218 -0.38 6.58 -7.52
N GLU A 219 -0.90 5.85 -8.52
CA GLU A 219 -1.23 6.39 -9.84
C GLU A 219 -2.53 7.21 -9.88
N GLY A 220 -3.18 7.39 -8.72
CA GLY A 220 -4.34 8.24 -8.50
C GLY A 220 -5.69 7.52 -8.64
N CYS A 221 -5.72 6.18 -8.59
CA CYS A 221 -6.96 5.40 -8.68
C CYS A 221 -7.68 5.35 -7.33
N HIS A 222 -8.11 6.49 -6.80
CA HIS A 222 -8.85 6.57 -5.54
C HIS A 222 -9.84 7.73 -5.54
N SER A 223 -10.78 7.73 -4.60
CA SER A 223 -11.76 8.83 -4.48
C SER A 223 -11.10 10.11 -3.93
N ARG A 224 -11.74 11.27 -4.12
CA ARG A 224 -11.25 12.56 -3.61
C ARG A 224 -11.19 12.64 -2.08
N GLY A 225 -11.92 11.77 -1.38
CA GLY A 225 -11.90 11.67 0.08
C GLY A 225 -11.06 10.51 0.60
N ALA A 226 -10.27 9.86 -0.26
CA ALA A 226 -9.41 8.78 0.15
C ALA A 226 -8.38 9.27 1.20
N PRO A 227 -7.87 8.37 2.06
CA PRO A 227 -6.79 8.67 2.99
C PRO A 227 -5.54 9.21 2.28
N ASP A 228 -4.53 9.62 3.04
CA ASP A 228 -3.27 10.14 2.49
C ASP A 228 -2.34 9.04 1.94
N ARG A 229 -2.49 7.81 2.43
CA ARG A 229 -1.71 6.64 2.00
C ARG A 229 -2.57 5.38 2.02
N PHE A 230 -2.44 4.53 1.00
CA PHE A 230 -3.10 3.25 0.93
C PHE A 230 -2.72 2.33 2.09
N SER A 231 -1.43 2.23 2.43
CA SER A 231 -0.96 1.37 3.53
C SER A 231 -1.58 1.73 4.89
N LYS A 232 -1.74 3.03 5.17
CA LYS A 232 -2.45 3.52 6.38
C LYS A 232 -3.89 3.06 6.38
N TRP A 233 -4.62 3.29 5.29
CA TRP A 233 -6.01 2.85 5.14
C TRP A 233 -6.16 1.33 5.28
N LEU A 234 -5.27 0.58 4.64
CA LEU A 234 -5.28 -0.88 4.70
C LEU A 234 -5.16 -1.37 6.14
N VAL A 235 -4.26 -0.80 6.94
CA VAL A 235 -4.04 -1.22 8.33
C VAL A 235 -5.13 -0.72 9.28
N PHE A 236 -5.62 0.50 9.11
CA PHE A 236 -6.56 1.10 10.07
C PHE A 236 -8.02 0.77 9.78
N ASP A 237 -8.39 0.64 8.51
CA ASP A 237 -9.79 0.45 8.10
C ASP A 237 -10.05 -0.97 7.59
N VAL A 238 -9.15 -1.53 6.77
CA VAL A 238 -9.35 -2.83 6.13
C VAL A 238 -8.98 -3.99 7.06
N LEU A 239 -7.80 -3.97 7.66
CA LEU A 239 -7.27 -5.08 8.48
C LEU A 239 -8.23 -5.49 9.61
N PRO A 240 -8.82 -4.57 10.41
CA PRO A 240 -9.77 -4.98 11.45
C PRO A 240 -11.03 -5.67 10.89
N ARG A 241 -11.49 -5.25 9.70
CA ARG A 241 -12.65 -5.86 9.02
C ARG A 241 -12.28 -7.23 8.45
N ALA A 242 -11.10 -7.34 7.84
CA ALA A 242 -10.56 -8.57 7.30
C ALA A 242 -10.42 -9.65 8.38
N LEU A 243 -9.88 -9.29 9.55
CA LEU A 243 -9.77 -10.20 10.70
C LEU A 243 -11.14 -10.64 11.25
N ALA A 244 -12.15 -9.77 11.14
CA ALA A 244 -13.53 -10.11 11.47
C ALA A 244 -14.25 -10.88 10.34
N CYS A 245 -13.57 -11.15 9.22
CA CYS A 245 -14.12 -11.73 7.99
C CYS A 245 -15.34 -10.97 7.47
N ARG A 246 -15.24 -9.64 7.43
CA ARG A 246 -16.32 -8.73 7.03
C ARG A 246 -15.91 -7.86 5.85
N PRO A 247 -16.88 -7.49 4.99
CA PRO A 247 -16.63 -6.50 3.97
C PRO A 247 -16.39 -5.12 4.57
N ILE A 248 -15.65 -4.27 3.85
CA ILE A 248 -15.71 -2.82 4.03
C ILE A 248 -16.93 -2.26 3.29
N GLU A 249 -17.57 -1.25 3.87
CA GLU A 249 -18.60 -0.48 3.17
C GLU A 249 -17.92 0.27 2.01
N ALA A 250 -18.57 0.32 0.85
CA ALA A 250 -18.03 1.04 -0.29
C ALA A 250 -17.81 2.50 0.11
N LEU A 251 -16.62 3.04 -0.17
CA LEU A 251 -16.33 4.46 0.03
C LEU A 251 -17.20 5.24 -0.97
N GLY A 252 -18.21 5.93 -0.44
CA GLY A 252 -19.18 6.71 -1.22
C GLY A 252 -18.59 7.94 -1.89
#